data_AF-A0A1E8FDP6-F1
#
_entry.id   AF-A0A1E8FDP6-F1
#
_cell.length_a   1.000
_cell.length_b   1.000
_cell.length_c   1.000
_cell.angle_alpha   90.00
_cell.angle_beta   90.00
_cell.angle_gamma   90.00
#
_symmetry.space_group_name_H-M   'P 1'
#
loop_
_entity.id
_entity.type
_entity.pdbx_description
1 polymer ?
#
loop_
_entity_poly.entity_id
_entity_poly.type
_entity_poly.pdbx_seq_one_letter_code
_entity_poly.pdbx_strand_id
1 'polypeptide(L)'
;MSQWYVYLIRTGNNTLYTGITTDPKRRIRQHRGEIKGGAKALRGKTPLKYHCIFAVTDKSQALKLEIWIKKRTRKEKEAVNKVAELPLPATLLDKDATRQMNSEHH
;
A
#
# COMPACT_ATOMS: atom_id res chain seq x y z
N MET A 1 21.51 -0.91 0.16
CA MET A 1 20.21 -1.39 0.69
C MET A 1 19.12 -0.74 -0.14
N SER A 2 18.16 -1.51 -0.65
CA SER A 2 17.10 -0.97 -1.50
C SER A 2 15.83 -0.79 -0.68
N GLN A 3 15.27 0.42 -0.61
CA GLN A 3 14.06 0.69 0.13
C GLN A 3 12.87 -0.09 -0.46
N TRP A 4 12.11 -0.75 0.40
CA TRP A 4 10.85 -1.41 0.03
C TRP A 4 9.67 -0.69 0.69
N TYR A 5 8.52 -0.77 0.05
CA TYR A 5 7.30 -0.12 0.50
C TYR A 5 6.19 -1.14 0.57
N VAL A 6 5.48 -1.17 1.69
CA VAL A 6 4.29 -1.98 1.91
C VAL A 6 3.09 -1.04 1.89
N TYR A 7 2.12 -1.31 1.03
CA TYR A 7 0.96 -0.45 0.88
C TYR A 7 -0.34 -1.21 1.11
N LEU A 8 -1.34 -0.49 1.61
CA LEU A 8 -2.72 -0.94 1.71
C LEU A 8 -3.58 -0.08 0.79
N ILE A 9 -4.30 -0.70 -0.13
CA ILE A 9 -5.26 -0.05 -1.00
C ILE A 9 -6.66 -0.45 -0.57
N ARG A 10 -7.53 0.52 -0.32
CA ARG A 10 -8.95 0.28 -0.11
C ARG A 10 -9.67 0.39 -1.44
N THR A 11 -10.40 -0.66 -1.81
CA THR A 11 -11.29 -0.65 -2.97
C THR A 11 -12.70 -0.20 -2.56
N GLY A 12 -13.53 0.19 -3.52
CA GLY A 12 -14.93 0.56 -3.29
C GLY A 12 -15.76 -0.51 -2.59
N ASN A 13 -15.39 -1.80 -2.73
CA ASN A 13 -16.07 -2.93 -2.09
C ASN A 13 -15.63 -3.14 -0.63
N ASN A 14 -15.12 -2.10 0.03
CA ASN A 14 -14.60 -2.14 1.40
C ASN A 14 -13.53 -3.22 1.65
N THR A 15 -12.84 -3.63 0.58
CA THR A 15 -11.82 -4.67 0.63
C THR A 15 -10.45 -3.99 0.67
N LEU A 16 -9.64 -4.38 1.65
CA LEU A 16 -8.26 -3.92 1.78
C LEU A 16 -7.34 -4.89 1.06
N TYR A 17 -6.64 -4.38 0.06
CA TYR A 17 -5.59 -5.09 -0.64
C TYR A 17 -4.23 -4.68 -0.10
N THR A 18 -3.39 -5.65 0.23
CA THR A 18 -2.04 -5.42 0.73
C THR A 18 -1.04 -5.89 -0.30
N GLY A 19 -0.02 -5.08 -0.57
CA GLY A 19 1.06 -5.45 -1.47
C GLY A 19 2.35 -4.75 -1.09
N ILE A 20 3.45 -5.27 -1.61
CA ILE A 20 4.78 -4.67 -1.46
C ILE A 20 5.32 -4.25 -2.83
N THR A 21 6.12 -3.19 -2.84
CA THR A 21 6.78 -2.69 -4.04
C THR A 21 7.99 -1.86 -3.66
N THR A 22 8.97 -1.78 -4.54
CA THR A 22 10.09 -0.83 -4.40
C THR A 22 9.73 0.56 -4.92
N ASP A 23 8.64 0.68 -5.70
CA ASP A 23 8.24 1.93 -6.35
C ASP A 23 6.70 2.11 -6.31
N PRO A 24 6.16 2.66 -5.21
CA PRO A 24 4.72 2.84 -5.03
C PRO A 24 4.11 3.84 -6.01
N LYS A 25 4.87 4.88 -6.39
CA LYS A 25 4.41 5.87 -7.38
C LYS A 25 4.20 5.23 -8.74
N ARG A 26 5.16 4.44 -9.23
CA ARG A 26 4.99 3.72 -10.50
C ARG A 26 3.86 2.68 -10.40
N ARG A 27 3.77 1.97 -9.28
CA ARG A 27 2.77 0.91 -9.04
C ARG A 27 1.34 1.45 -9.08
N ILE A 28 1.05 2.60 -8.48
CA ILE A 28 -0.31 3.16 -8.49
C ILE A 28 -0.72 3.64 -9.88
N ARG A 29 0.19 4.28 -10.62
CA ARG A 29 -0.04 4.70 -12.00
C ARG A 29 -0.32 3.50 -12.91
N GLN A 30 0.39 2.40 -12.70
CA GLN A 30 0.12 1.11 -13.34
C GLN A 30 -1.27 0.56 -12.99
N HIS A 31 -1.68 0.62 -11.73
CA HIS A 31 -3.01 0.16 -11.30
C HIS A 31 -4.14 1.05 -11.81
N ARG A 32 -3.92 2.36 -11.91
CA ARG A 32 -4.85 3.34 -12.51
C ARG A 32 -4.97 3.20 -14.03
N GLY A 33 -4.01 2.54 -14.67
CA GLY A 33 -3.97 2.39 -16.12
C GLY A 33 -3.28 3.54 -16.85
N GLU A 34 -2.64 4.47 -16.13
CA GLU A 34 -1.83 5.55 -16.72
C GLU A 34 -0.60 5.02 -17.45
N ILE A 35 -0.01 3.93 -16.95
CA ILE A 35 1.17 3.29 -17.55
C ILE A 35 0.99 1.78 -17.64
N LYS A 36 1.62 1.16 -18.64
CA LYS A 36 1.55 -0.29 -18.87
C LYS A 36 2.28 -1.07 -17.76
N GLY A 37 1.78 -2.27 -17.43
CA GLY A 37 2.42 -3.19 -16.47
C GLY A 37 1.74 -3.33 -15.11
N GLY A 38 0.51 -2.82 -14.93
CA GLY A 38 -0.30 -3.06 -13.74
C GLY A 38 -1.07 -4.38 -13.77
N ALA A 39 -1.44 -4.87 -12.58
CA ALA A 39 -2.31 -6.04 -12.47
C ALA A 39 -3.65 -5.75 -13.17
N LYS A 40 -4.00 -6.54 -14.20
CA LYS A 40 -5.26 -6.42 -14.95
C LYS A 40 -6.49 -6.41 -14.05
N ALA A 41 -6.43 -7.08 -12.89
CA ALA A 41 -7.52 -7.20 -11.93
C ALA A 41 -7.95 -5.88 -11.23
N LEU A 42 -7.09 -4.85 -11.27
CA LEU A 42 -7.35 -3.53 -10.69
C LEU A 42 -7.66 -2.47 -11.76
N ARG A 43 -7.49 -2.82 -13.05
CA ARG A 43 -7.77 -1.95 -14.19
C ARG A 43 -9.28 -1.66 -14.25
N GLY A 44 -9.66 -0.39 -14.12
CA GLY A 44 -11.07 0.05 -14.15
C GLY A 44 -11.82 -0.04 -12.82
N LYS A 45 -11.19 -0.52 -11.73
CA LYS A 45 -11.82 -0.53 -10.39
C LYS A 45 -11.54 0.77 -9.64
N THR A 46 -12.17 1.86 -10.06
CA THR A 46 -12.13 3.13 -9.31
C THR A 46 -13.21 3.17 -8.23
N PRO A 47 -12.94 3.69 -7.02
CA PRO A 47 -11.69 4.34 -6.59
C PRO A 47 -10.70 3.37 -5.93
N LEU A 48 -9.44 3.40 -6.39
CA LEU A 48 -8.30 2.80 -5.68
C LEU A 48 -7.62 3.92 -4.90
N LYS A 49 -7.77 3.91 -3.58
CA LYS A 49 -7.10 4.87 -2.70
C LYS A 49 -6.14 4.12 -1.80
N TYR A 50 -4.90 4.59 -1.75
CA TYR A 50 -3.99 4.17 -0.69
C TYR A 50 -4.56 4.57 0.65
N HIS A 51 -4.72 3.59 1.53
CA HIS A 51 -5.10 3.79 2.92
C HIS A 51 -3.87 4.16 3.75
N CYS A 52 -2.80 3.36 3.64
CA CYS A 52 -1.52 3.59 4.30
C CYS A 52 -0.37 3.03 3.43
N ILE A 53 0.81 3.63 3.57
CA ILE A 53 2.06 3.17 2.96
C ILE A 53 3.14 3.16 4.03
N PHE A 54 3.86 2.06 4.16
CA PHE A 54 4.95 1.86 5.10
C PHE A 54 6.25 1.66 4.33
N ALA A 55 7.26 2.46 4.59
CA ALA A 55 8.61 2.27 4.08
C ALA A 55 9.42 1.37 5.02
N VAL A 56 10.11 0.40 4.46
CA VAL A 56 11.02 -0.51 5.17
C VAL A 56 12.35 -0.57 4.43
N THR A 57 13.42 -0.87 5.14
CA THR A 57 14.78 -0.86 4.58
C THR A 57 15.07 -2.07 3.70
N ASP A 58 14.31 -3.18 3.85
CA ASP A 58 14.62 -4.45 3.22
C ASP A 58 13.38 -5.25 2.79
N LYS A 59 13.57 -6.08 1.75
CA LYS A 59 12.54 -7.00 1.24
C LYS A 59 12.04 -7.97 2.31
N SER A 60 12.93 -8.48 3.14
CA SER A 60 12.59 -9.43 4.21
C SER A 60 11.63 -8.82 5.22
N GLN A 61 11.82 -7.54 5.56
CA GLN A 61 10.89 -6.81 6.42
C GLN A 61 9.55 -6.58 5.72
N ALA A 62 9.58 -6.21 4.44
CA ALA A 62 8.37 -6.01 3.64
C ALA A 62 7.50 -7.28 3.58
N LEU A 63 8.13 -8.43 3.32
CA LEU A 63 7.45 -9.74 3.28
C LEU A 63 6.87 -10.14 4.64
N LYS A 64 7.64 -9.99 5.72
CA LYS A 64 7.15 -10.28 7.07
C LYS A 64 5.94 -9.40 7.43
N LEU A 65 6.02 -8.11 7.10
CA LEU A 65 4.92 -7.17 7.33
C LEU A 65 3.70 -7.54 6.48
N GLU A 66 3.88 -7.87 5.19
CA GLU A 66 2.81 -8.33 4.32
C GLU A 66 2.11 -9.58 4.86
N ILE A 67 2.88 -10.60 5.30
CA ILE A 67 2.34 -11.84 5.88
C ILE A 67 1.55 -11.52 7.16
N TRP A 68 2.12 -10.68 8.02
CA TRP A 68 1.48 -10.30 9.27
C TRP A 68 0.16 -9.54 9.03
N ILE A 69 0.13 -8.62 8.05
CA ILE A 69 -1.10 -7.94 7.67
C ILE A 69 -2.07 -8.94 7.05
N LYS A 70 -1.63 -9.84 6.16
CA LYS A 70 -2.50 -10.87 5.53
C LYS A 70 -3.20 -11.75 6.57
N LYS A 71 -2.49 -12.13 7.65
CA LYS A 71 -3.01 -12.94 8.77
C LYS A 71 -4.07 -12.22 9.61
N ARG A 72 -4.16 -10.90 9.55
CA ARG A 72 -5.15 -10.12 10.29
C ARG A 72 -6.52 -10.11 9.63
N THR A 73 -7.55 -10.00 10.45
CA THR A 73 -8.94 -9.84 10.04
C THR A 73 -9.17 -8.45 9.42
N ARG A 74 -10.27 -8.26 8.69
CA ARG A 74 -10.59 -6.98 8.05
C ARG A 74 -10.62 -5.82 9.05
N LYS A 75 -11.22 -6.03 10.23
CA LYS A 75 -11.30 -5.03 11.30
C LYS A 75 -9.91 -4.62 11.79
N GLU A 76 -9.03 -5.59 12.01
CA GLU A 76 -7.66 -5.30 12.44
C GLU A 76 -6.85 -4.60 11.34
N LYS A 77 -7.04 -4.96 10.07
CA LYS A 77 -6.42 -4.27 8.93
C LYS A 77 -6.86 -2.81 8.82
N GLU A 78 -8.13 -2.53 9.08
CA GLU A 78 -8.68 -1.17 9.15
C GLU A 78 -8.11 -0.39 10.37
N ALA A 79 -7.76 -1.10 11.44
CA ALA A 79 -7.12 -0.52 12.62
C ALA A 79 -5.61 -0.28 12.45
N VAL A 80 -4.95 -0.85 11.42
CA VAL A 80 -3.54 -0.56 11.05
C VAL A 80 -3.43 0.86 10.50
N ASN A 81 -3.54 1.83 11.40
CA ASN A 81 -3.42 3.26 11.14
C ASN A 81 -2.24 3.87 11.90
N LYS A 82 -1.51 3.05 12.66
CA LYS A 82 -0.39 3.45 13.51
C LYS A 82 0.80 2.50 13.32
N VAL A 83 1.99 3.07 13.18
CA VAL A 83 3.28 2.35 13.15
C VAL A 83 3.49 1.55 14.42
N ALA A 84 3.00 2.05 15.56
CA ALA A 84 3.23 1.46 16.88
C ALA A 84 2.69 0.03 17.04
N GLU A 85 1.78 -0.41 16.17
CA GLU A 85 1.23 -1.76 16.21
C GLU A 85 1.99 -2.75 15.33
N LEU A 86 2.97 -2.28 14.55
CA LEU A 86 3.68 -3.13 13.60
C LEU A 86 4.71 -4.00 14.32
N PRO A 87 4.87 -5.26 13.88
CA PRO A 87 5.82 -6.19 14.49
C PRO A 87 7.28 -5.88 14.10
N LEU A 88 7.51 -4.87 13.27
CA LEU A 88 8.79 -4.55 12.63
C LEU A 88 8.96 -3.03 12.50
N PRO A 89 10.21 -2.54 12.48
CA PRO A 89 10.50 -1.13 12.26
C PRO A 89 10.16 -0.75 10.82
N ALA A 90 8.98 -0.17 10.66
CA ALA A 90 8.53 0.40 9.40
C ALA A 90 8.19 1.87 9.62
N THR A 91 8.53 2.71 8.64
CA THR A 91 8.20 4.14 8.68
C THR A 91 6.88 4.34 7.96
N LEU A 92 5.83 4.79 8.66
CA LEU A 92 4.60 5.19 7.98
C LEU A 92 4.89 6.46 7.19
N LEU A 93 4.59 6.44 5.89
CA LEU A 93 4.61 7.66 5.09
C LEU A 93 3.53 8.61 5.60
N ASP A 94 3.88 9.89 5.65
CA ASP A 94 2.93 10.94 6.02
C ASP A 94 1.63 10.81 5.23
N LYS A 95 0.53 11.12 5.92
CA LYS A 95 -0.80 11.12 5.31
C LYS A 95 -0.85 12.08 4.12
N ASP A 96 -0.10 13.17 4.17
CA ASP A 96 0.01 14.13 3.07
C ASP A 96 0.76 13.56 1.86
N ALA A 97 1.86 12.82 2.07
CA ALA A 97 2.55 12.12 0.99
C ALA A 97 1.63 11.07 0.34
N THR A 98 0.90 10.31 1.15
CA THR A 98 -0.08 9.33 0.68
C THR A 98 -1.25 10.01 -0.05
N ARG A 99 -1.69 11.19 0.43
CA ARG A 99 -2.72 12.00 -0.20
C ARG A 99 -2.25 12.55 -1.54
N GLN A 100 -1.03 13.07 -1.64
CA GLN A 100 -0.43 13.56 -2.87
C GLN A 100 -0.34 12.46 -3.93
N MET A 101 0.11 11.26 -3.54
CA MET A 101 0.10 10.08 -4.43
C MET A 101 -1.31 9.65 -4.85
N ASN A 102 -2.32 9.90 -4.01
CA ASN A 102 -3.71 9.68 -4.35
C ASN A 102 -4.31 10.83 -5.20
N SER A 103 -3.79 12.05 -5.10
CA SER A 103 -4.35 13.28 -5.67
C SER A 103 -3.61 13.81 -6.90
N GLU A 104 -2.54 13.17 -7.37
CA GLU A 104 -1.98 13.38 -8.71
C GLU A 104 -3.01 12.93 -9.76
N HIS A 105 -4.00 13.80 -9.95
CA HIS A 105 -5.02 13.88 -10.99
C HIS A 105 -5.22 15.38 -11.22
N HIS A 106 -4.40 15.92 -12.11
CA HIS A 106 -4.80 17.00 -12.99
C HIS A 106 -4.32 16.67 -14.39
#